data_AF-A4BYK4-F1
#
_entry.id   AF-A4BYK4-F1
#
_cell.length_a   1.000
_cell.length_b   1.000
_cell.length_c   1.000
_cell.angle_alpha   90.00
_cell.angle_beta   90.00
_cell.angle_gamma   90.00
#
_symmetry.space_group_name_H-M   'P 1'
#
loop_
_entity.id
_entity.type
_entity.pdbx_description
1 polymer ?
#
loop_
_entity_poly.entity_id
_entity_poly.type
_entity_poly.pdbx_seq_one_letter_code
_entity_poly.pdbx_strand_id
1 'polypeptide(L)'
;MEVIILDGISKIWNYLLETRINMPGNSFANWAKITSMQNTFINKALSSDAHIIATTRVKQDSVLNQKNGKMVPEKVGLKAIQRNDLDYEFTIVFDIDTADSAKVTKYRTGVFVNAPEFKISSNTGKKIKAWCGEIHWRNREETQREIGQCIGIEGLRHVYAKYPDRQEALKPLITERKKTLETVSSQVLPKNQIIQQSKINHNGISNS
;
A
#
# COMPACT_ATOMS: atom_id res chain seq x y z
N MET A 1 -9.44 1.66 -11.68
CA MET A 1 -9.44 1.52 -10.20
C MET A 1 -10.87 1.27 -9.79
N GLU A 2 -11.18 0.03 -9.45
CA GLU A 2 -12.52 -0.39 -9.05
C GLU A 2 -12.67 -0.28 -7.52
N VAL A 3 -13.88 0.04 -7.06
CA VAL A 3 -14.21 0.20 -5.65
C VAL A 3 -15.50 -0.54 -5.35
N ILE A 4 -15.49 -1.37 -4.31
CA ILE A 4 -16.67 -2.07 -3.80
C ILE A 4 -16.98 -1.52 -2.41
N ILE A 5 -18.23 -1.10 -2.23
CA ILE A 5 -18.73 -0.60 -0.95
C ILE A 5 -19.60 -1.68 -0.30
N LEU A 6 -19.20 -2.11 0.90
CA LEU A 6 -19.92 -3.05 1.74
C LEU A 6 -20.57 -2.28 2.90
N ASP A 7 -21.82 -1.85 2.71
CA ASP A 7 -22.54 -1.11 3.74
C ASP A 7 -23.21 -2.04 4.76
N GLY A 8 -22.66 -2.10 5.98
CA GLY A 8 -23.25 -2.78 7.11
C GLY A 8 -22.79 -4.23 7.28
N ILE A 9 -21.49 -4.49 7.29
CA ILE A 9 -20.91 -5.84 7.49
C ILE A 9 -21.25 -6.45 8.86
N SER A 10 -21.76 -5.66 9.81
CA SER A 10 -22.31 -6.16 11.08
C SER A 10 -23.50 -7.08 10.89
N LYS A 11 -24.31 -6.87 9.83
CA LYS A 11 -25.46 -7.73 9.52
C LYS A 11 -25.02 -9.14 9.19
N ILE A 12 -23.91 -9.28 8.46
CA ILE A 12 -23.30 -10.57 8.13
C ILE A 12 -22.89 -11.30 9.40
N TRP A 13 -22.26 -10.59 10.35
CA TRP A 13 -21.88 -11.19 11.63
C TRP A 13 -23.08 -11.66 12.43
N ASN A 14 -24.12 -10.83 12.54
CA ASN A 14 -25.34 -11.21 13.25
C ASN A 14 -25.99 -12.44 12.63
N TYR A 15 -26.07 -12.50 11.29
CA TYR A 15 -26.56 -13.68 10.57
C TYR A 15 -25.76 -14.95 10.91
N LEU A 16 -24.42 -14.86 10.97
CA LEU A 16 -23.56 -15.98 11.37
C LEU A 16 -23.80 -16.39 12.82
N LEU A 17 -24.00 -15.44 13.74
CA LEU A 17 -24.31 -15.72 15.15
C LEU A 17 -25.68 -16.40 15.30
N GLU A 18 -26.71 -15.92 14.60
CA GLU A 18 -28.04 -16.53 14.57
C GLU A 18 -28.01 -17.94 13.99
N THR A 19 -27.28 -18.12 12.88
CA THR A 19 -27.05 -19.43 12.28
C THR A 19 -26.43 -20.39 13.29
N ARG A 20 -25.41 -19.95 14.04
CA ARG A 20 -24.77 -20.76 15.08
C ARG A 20 -25.75 -21.24 16.15
N ILE A 21 -26.64 -20.36 16.61
CA ILE A 21 -27.62 -20.66 17.69
C ILE A 21 -28.60 -21.73 17.24
N ASN A 22 -28.98 -21.73 15.95
CA ASN A 22 -29.94 -22.66 15.38
C ASN A 22 -29.31 -23.98 14.91
N MET A 23 -27.99 -24.15 15.01
CA MET A 23 -27.31 -25.39 14.62
C MET A 23 -27.41 -26.46 15.72
N PRO A 24 -27.86 -27.68 15.39
CA PRO A 24 -27.84 -28.80 16.34
C PRO A 24 -26.41 -29.28 16.60
N GLY A 25 -26.20 -29.97 17.72
CA GLY A 25 -24.92 -30.62 18.06
C GLY A 25 -23.97 -29.76 18.91
N ASN A 26 -22.68 -30.08 18.83
CA ASN A 26 -21.66 -29.51 19.71
C ASN A 26 -21.31 -28.05 19.36
N SER A 27 -21.32 -27.17 20.37
CA SER A 27 -20.97 -25.75 20.26
C SER A 27 -19.59 -25.53 19.63
N PHE A 28 -18.58 -26.33 19.98
CA PHE A 28 -17.23 -26.18 19.42
C PHE A 28 -17.19 -26.43 17.91
N ALA A 29 -17.85 -27.49 17.44
CA ALA A 29 -17.94 -27.80 16.01
C ALA A 29 -18.72 -26.72 15.24
N ASN A 30 -19.79 -26.19 15.84
CA ASN A 30 -20.57 -25.10 15.27
C ASN A 30 -19.72 -23.83 15.12
N TRP A 31 -18.92 -23.50 16.15
CA TRP A 31 -17.98 -22.38 16.08
C TRP A 31 -16.90 -22.57 15.00
N ALA A 32 -16.38 -23.78 14.81
CA ALA A 32 -15.42 -24.05 13.74
C ALA A 32 -16.04 -23.75 12.36
N LYS A 33 -17.30 -24.16 12.14
CA LYS A 33 -18.02 -23.87 10.88
C LYS A 33 -18.25 -22.38 10.68
N ILE A 34 -18.74 -21.67 11.70
CA ILE A 34 -18.97 -20.22 11.63
C ILE A 34 -17.68 -19.43 11.40
N THR A 35 -16.59 -19.84 12.06
CA THR A 35 -15.27 -19.24 11.88
C THR A 35 -14.78 -19.43 10.45
N SER A 36 -14.97 -20.61 9.87
CA SER A 36 -14.65 -20.88 8.47
C SER A 36 -15.42 -19.96 7.52
N MET A 37 -16.74 -19.79 7.70
CA MET A 37 -17.56 -18.91 6.88
C MET A 37 -17.12 -17.43 6.99
N GLN A 38 -16.84 -16.97 8.21
CA GLN A 38 -16.32 -15.61 8.43
C GLN A 38 -14.96 -15.43 7.75
N ASN A 39 -14.06 -16.40 7.86
CA ASN A 39 -12.75 -16.35 7.20
C ASN A 39 -12.90 -16.32 5.67
N THR A 40 -13.83 -17.07 5.09
CA THR A 40 -14.11 -17.02 3.64
C THR A 40 -14.55 -15.62 3.22
N PHE A 41 -15.45 -14.99 3.98
CA PHE A 41 -15.89 -13.62 3.70
C PHE A 41 -14.73 -12.62 3.74
N ILE A 42 -13.94 -12.65 4.81
CA ILE A 42 -12.78 -11.75 4.98
C ILE A 42 -11.73 -12.00 3.89
N ASN A 43 -11.36 -13.25 3.65
CA ASN A 43 -10.37 -13.60 2.62
C ASN A 43 -10.83 -13.18 1.23
N LYS A 44 -12.14 -13.23 0.94
CA LYS A 44 -12.67 -12.78 -0.35
C LYS A 44 -12.58 -11.26 -0.50
N ALA A 45 -12.80 -10.51 0.57
CA ALA A 45 -12.59 -9.06 0.58
C ALA A 45 -11.11 -8.70 0.44
N LEU A 46 -10.22 -9.41 1.14
CA LEU A 46 -8.77 -9.17 1.12
C LEU A 46 -8.10 -9.56 -0.20
N SER A 47 -8.60 -10.61 -0.87
CA SER A 47 -8.08 -11.08 -2.17
C SER A 47 -8.74 -10.40 -3.38
N SER A 48 -9.58 -9.40 -3.16
CA SER A 48 -10.21 -8.62 -4.23
C SER A 48 -9.20 -7.71 -4.91
N ASP A 49 -9.19 -7.68 -6.25
CA ASP A 49 -8.43 -6.71 -7.05
C ASP A 49 -9.01 -5.29 -6.97
N ALA A 50 -10.27 -5.15 -6.51
CA ALA A 50 -10.93 -3.89 -6.24
C ALA A 50 -10.69 -3.41 -4.80
N HIS A 51 -10.66 -2.09 -4.59
CA HIS A 51 -10.58 -1.52 -3.24
C HIS A 51 -11.90 -1.74 -2.49
N ILE A 52 -11.81 -2.26 -1.27
CA ILE A 52 -12.97 -2.50 -0.41
C ILE A 52 -13.12 -1.36 0.60
N ILE A 53 -14.30 -0.76 0.64
CA ILE A 53 -14.74 0.14 1.72
C ILE A 53 -15.88 -0.56 2.44
N ALA A 54 -15.75 -0.76 3.75
CA ALA A 54 -16.79 -1.42 4.54
C ALA A 54 -17.23 -0.55 5.71
N THR A 55 -18.52 -0.59 6.04
CA THR A 55 -19.07 0.06 7.24
C THR A 55 -19.49 -0.99 8.26
N THR A 56 -19.18 -0.75 9.53
CA THR A 56 -19.60 -1.60 10.65
C THR A 56 -20.25 -0.73 11.72
N ARG A 57 -21.33 -1.23 12.31
CA ARG A 57 -21.95 -0.64 13.50
C ARG A 57 -21.12 -1.00 14.73
N VAL A 58 -21.10 -0.08 15.68
CA VAL A 58 -20.54 -0.28 17.01
C VAL A 58 -21.65 -0.40 18.04
N LYS A 59 -21.35 -1.04 19.16
CA LYS A 59 -22.22 -1.10 20.35
C LYS A 59 -21.42 -0.73 21.59
N GLN A 60 -22.13 -0.38 22.65
CA GLN A 60 -21.52 -0.19 23.97
C GLN A 60 -20.79 -1.46 24.40
N ASP A 61 -19.50 -1.35 24.70
CA ASP A 61 -18.72 -2.41 25.32
C ASP A 61 -18.75 -2.26 26.85
N SER A 62 -18.82 -3.39 27.52
CA SER A 62 -18.92 -3.46 28.98
C SER A 62 -18.12 -4.63 29.52
N VAL A 63 -17.31 -4.37 30.54
CA VAL A 63 -16.61 -5.41 31.30
C VAL A 63 -17.32 -5.60 32.63
N LEU A 64 -17.33 -6.83 33.13
CA LEU A 64 -17.80 -7.08 34.49
C LEU A 64 -16.65 -6.80 35.45
N ASN A 65 -16.84 -5.84 36.33
CA ASN A 65 -15.87 -5.47 37.35
C ASN A 65 -16.40 -5.84 38.75
N GLN A 66 -15.52 -6.31 39.63
CA GLN A 66 -15.92 -6.70 40.98
C GLN A 66 -15.91 -5.46 41.89
N LYS A 67 -17.09 -5.00 42.31
CA LYS A 67 -17.25 -3.90 43.29
C LYS A 67 -17.99 -4.46 44.50
N ASN A 68 -17.35 -4.40 45.67
CA ASN A 68 -17.88 -4.89 46.95
C ASN A 68 -18.42 -6.34 46.89
N GLY A 69 -17.65 -7.24 46.25
CA GLY A 69 -17.99 -8.66 46.13
C GLY A 69 -19.09 -9.00 45.12
N LYS A 70 -19.68 -8.00 44.44
CA LYS A 70 -20.67 -8.19 43.37
C LYS A 70 -20.08 -7.81 42.00
N MET A 71 -20.46 -8.56 40.96
CA MET A 71 -20.10 -8.26 39.58
C MET A 71 -21.00 -7.17 39.04
N VAL A 72 -20.43 -6.03 38.67
CA VAL A 72 -21.15 -4.87 38.12
C VAL A 72 -20.62 -4.58 36.72
N PRO A 73 -21.49 -4.42 35.71
CA PRO A 73 -21.07 -4.03 34.37
C PRO A 73 -20.57 -2.59 34.34
N GLU A 74 -19.35 -2.39 33.87
CA GLU A 74 -18.70 -1.11 33.69
C GLU A 74 -18.52 -0.83 32.19
N LYS A 75 -18.97 0.35 31.76
CA LYS A 75 -18.89 0.80 30.36
C LYS A 75 -17.44 1.20 30.04
N VAL A 76 -16.80 0.49 29.12
CA VAL A 76 -15.37 0.70 28.77
C VAL A 76 -15.15 1.34 27.40
N GLY A 77 -16.21 1.55 26.62
CA GLY A 77 -16.13 2.21 25.33
C GLY A 77 -17.12 1.66 24.32
N LEU A 78 -16.79 1.82 23.05
CA LEU A 78 -17.53 1.25 21.93
C LEU A 78 -16.73 0.11 21.31
N LYS A 79 -17.44 -0.93 20.87
CA LYS A 79 -16.86 -2.08 20.18
C LYS A 79 -17.63 -2.40 18.92
N ALA A 80 -16.92 -2.70 17.84
CA ALA A 80 -17.53 -3.12 16.58
C ALA A 80 -18.39 -4.38 16.78
N ILE A 81 -19.56 -4.41 16.14
CA ILE A 81 -20.43 -5.60 16.08
C ILE A 81 -19.87 -6.54 15.02
N GLN A 82 -18.74 -7.16 15.32
CA GLN A 82 -18.03 -8.10 14.46
C GLN A 82 -17.18 -9.06 15.31
N ARG A 83 -16.52 -10.04 14.66
CA ARG A 83 -15.50 -10.86 15.29
C ARG A 83 -14.38 -9.94 15.82
N ASN A 84 -13.80 -10.32 16.96
CA ASN A 84 -12.61 -9.66 17.48
C ASN A 84 -11.53 -9.58 16.39
N ASP A 85 -10.75 -8.50 16.46
CA ASP A 85 -9.56 -8.25 15.64
C ASP A 85 -9.83 -8.02 14.14
N LEU A 86 -11.09 -7.86 13.73
CA LEU A 86 -11.42 -7.57 12.34
C LEU A 86 -10.75 -6.27 11.83
N ASP A 87 -10.60 -5.28 12.69
CA ASP A 87 -9.90 -4.03 12.38
C ASP A 87 -8.45 -4.26 11.95
N TYR A 88 -7.80 -5.35 12.40
CA TYR A 88 -6.46 -5.73 11.95
C TYR A 88 -6.36 -6.09 10.46
N GLU A 89 -7.48 -6.44 9.84
CA GLU A 89 -7.56 -6.79 8.42
C GLU A 89 -7.63 -5.54 7.51
N PHE A 90 -8.02 -4.38 8.04
CA PHE A 90 -8.17 -3.15 7.26
C PHE A 90 -6.90 -2.30 7.22
N THR A 91 -6.61 -1.66 6.09
CA THR A 91 -5.47 -0.74 5.95
C THR A 91 -5.68 0.56 6.72
N ILE A 92 -6.92 1.07 6.71
CA ILE A 92 -7.35 2.31 7.36
C ILE A 92 -8.67 2.01 8.08
N VAL A 93 -8.79 2.48 9.32
CA VAL A 93 -10.03 2.41 10.10
C VAL A 93 -10.37 3.81 10.60
N PHE A 94 -11.62 4.21 10.38
CA PHE A 94 -12.20 5.45 10.89
C PHE A 94 -13.29 5.11 11.90
N ASP A 95 -13.19 5.68 13.08
CA ASP A 95 -14.28 5.71 14.06
C ASP A 95 -15.06 6.99 13.81
N ILE A 96 -16.36 6.87 13.57
CA ILE A 96 -17.24 8.01 13.30
C ILE A 96 -18.15 8.19 14.51
N ASP A 97 -18.11 9.38 15.11
CA ASP A 97 -18.96 9.71 16.25
C ASP A 97 -20.34 10.23 15.84
N THR A 98 -21.17 10.54 16.84
CA THR A 98 -22.54 11.06 16.64
C THR A 98 -22.58 12.48 16.06
N ALA A 99 -21.46 13.19 16.05
CA ALA A 99 -21.31 14.49 15.43
C ALA A 99 -20.67 14.36 14.04
N ASP A 100 -20.74 13.18 13.40
CA ASP A 100 -20.07 12.73 12.17
C ASP A 100 -18.58 13.06 12.08
N SER A 101 -17.92 13.23 13.22
CA SER A 101 -16.49 13.45 13.31
C SER A 101 -15.78 12.11 13.17
N ALA A 102 -14.86 12.02 12.22
CA ALA A 102 -14.05 10.83 12.00
C ALA A 102 -12.70 10.96 12.70
N LYS A 103 -12.40 9.97 13.53
CA LYS A 103 -11.09 9.75 14.14
C LYS A 103 -10.42 8.56 13.46
N VAL A 104 -9.15 8.72 13.07
CA VAL A 104 -8.38 7.62 12.51
C VAL A 104 -7.82 6.77 13.65
N THR A 105 -8.34 5.55 13.80
CA THR A 105 -7.92 4.61 14.87
C THR A 105 -6.85 3.63 14.40
N LYS A 106 -6.77 3.39 13.09
CA LYS A 106 -5.70 2.59 12.49
C LYS A 106 -5.34 3.14 11.11
N TYR A 107 -4.06 3.19 10.81
CA TYR A 107 -3.54 3.51 9.48
C TYR A 107 -2.21 2.80 9.23
N ARG A 108 -1.99 2.34 7.99
CA ARG A 108 -0.70 1.81 7.52
C ARG A 108 -0.11 2.62 6.35
N THR A 109 -0.67 3.80 6.09
CA THR A 109 -0.43 4.56 4.86
C THR A 109 0.45 5.80 5.04
N GLY A 110 0.61 6.30 6.28
CA GLY A 110 1.23 7.59 6.56
C GLY A 110 0.37 8.82 6.19
N VAL A 111 -0.77 8.62 5.52
CA VAL A 111 -1.62 9.71 4.98
C VAL A 111 -2.32 10.53 6.07
N PHE A 112 -2.56 9.93 7.23
CA PHE A 112 -3.33 10.51 8.33
C PHE A 112 -2.51 10.65 9.62
N VAL A 113 -1.18 10.74 9.52
CA VAL A 113 -0.30 10.94 10.68
C VAL A 113 -0.71 12.22 11.41
N ASN A 114 -0.98 12.10 12.72
CA ASN A 114 -1.42 13.19 13.59
C ASN A 114 -2.63 13.97 13.06
N ALA A 115 -3.48 13.34 12.23
CA ALA A 115 -4.69 13.98 11.75
C ALA A 115 -5.62 14.27 12.94
N PRO A 116 -6.03 15.52 13.17
CA PRO A 116 -7.10 15.82 14.12
C PRO A 116 -8.39 15.18 13.62
N GLU A 117 -9.39 15.08 14.48
CA GLU A 117 -10.71 14.61 14.07
C GLU A 117 -11.28 15.51 12.96
N PHE A 118 -11.94 14.91 11.98
CA PHE A 118 -12.37 15.62 10.77
C PHE A 118 -13.68 15.07 10.21
N LYS A 119 -14.43 15.91 9.50
CA LYS A 119 -15.56 15.44 8.68
C LYS A 119 -15.05 14.76 7.42
N ILE A 120 -15.45 13.50 7.19
CA ILE A 120 -15.12 12.80 5.95
C ILE A 120 -15.70 13.57 4.76
N SER A 121 -14.87 13.83 3.76
CA SER A 121 -15.26 14.56 2.56
C SER A 121 -14.63 13.93 1.31
N SER A 122 -14.95 14.47 0.13
CA SER A 122 -14.32 14.04 -1.12
C SER A 122 -12.79 14.18 -1.09
N ASN A 123 -12.26 15.12 -0.30
CA ASN A 123 -10.82 15.27 -0.12
C ASN A 123 -10.18 14.07 0.59
N THR A 124 -10.86 13.46 1.56
CA THR A 124 -10.42 12.23 2.23
C THR A 124 -10.24 11.11 1.20
N GLY A 125 -11.24 10.93 0.32
CA GLY A 125 -11.16 9.96 -0.78
C GLY A 125 -10.03 10.25 -1.77
N LYS A 126 -9.80 11.52 -2.11
CA LYS A 126 -8.67 11.94 -2.96
C LYS A 126 -7.31 11.59 -2.34
N LYS A 127 -7.12 11.83 -1.04
CA LYS A 127 -5.89 11.46 -0.32
C LYS A 127 -5.65 9.94 -0.35
N ILE A 128 -6.69 9.15 -0.07
CA ILE A 128 -6.60 7.69 -0.13
C ILE A 128 -6.29 7.22 -1.55
N LYS A 129 -7.00 7.76 -2.56
CA LYS A 129 -6.75 7.45 -3.97
C LYS A 129 -5.33 7.81 -4.41
N ALA A 130 -4.81 8.95 -3.98
CA ALA A 130 -3.44 9.36 -4.28
C ALA A 130 -2.43 8.35 -3.72
N TRP A 131 -2.61 7.91 -2.47
CA TRP A 131 -1.78 6.88 -1.85
C TRP A 131 -1.91 5.50 -2.51
N CYS A 132 -3.13 5.05 -2.81
CA CYS A 132 -3.34 3.81 -3.59
C CYS A 132 -2.63 3.93 -4.94
N GLY A 133 -2.76 5.10 -5.57
CA GLY A 133 -1.98 5.49 -6.72
C GLY A 133 -0.50 5.29 -6.47
N GLU A 134 0.10 5.89 -5.44
CA GLU A 134 1.56 5.84 -5.15
C GLU A 134 2.11 4.42 -5.09
N ILE A 135 1.31 3.51 -4.55
CA ILE A 135 1.66 2.08 -4.48
C ILE A 135 1.48 1.41 -5.85
N HIS A 136 0.47 1.80 -6.63
CA HIS A 136 0.27 1.35 -8.00
C HIS A 136 1.21 2.05 -9.03
N TRP A 137 1.78 3.22 -8.72
CA TRP A 137 2.40 4.17 -9.66
C TRP A 137 3.88 4.49 -9.43
N ARG A 138 4.70 3.67 -8.76
CA ARG A 138 6.05 3.50 -9.35
C ARG A 138 5.83 2.82 -10.71
N ASN A 139 5.37 3.59 -11.69
CA ASN A 139 4.61 3.11 -12.84
C ASN A 139 5.60 2.28 -13.65
N ARG A 140 5.17 1.15 -14.20
CA ARG A 140 6.07 0.33 -15.03
C ARG A 140 6.68 1.21 -16.14
N GLU A 141 5.88 2.12 -16.68
CA GLU A 141 6.25 3.15 -17.65
C GLU A 141 7.19 4.22 -17.08
N GLU A 142 7.00 4.66 -15.84
CA GLU A 142 7.88 5.66 -15.23
C GLU A 142 9.23 5.07 -14.85
N THR A 143 9.25 3.86 -14.31
CA THR A 143 10.51 3.15 -14.07
C THR A 143 11.20 2.78 -15.38
N GLN A 144 10.45 2.38 -16.42
CA GLN A 144 11.01 2.19 -17.76
C GLN A 144 11.55 3.51 -18.35
N ARG A 145 10.88 4.64 -18.13
CA ARG A 145 11.34 5.96 -18.53
C ARG A 145 12.61 6.37 -17.78
N GLU A 146 12.66 6.21 -16.46
CA GLU A 146 13.85 6.48 -15.64
C GLU A 146 15.03 5.60 -16.09
N ILE A 147 14.80 4.30 -16.33
CA ILE A 147 15.80 3.37 -16.89
C ILE A 147 16.23 3.85 -18.28
N GLY A 148 15.30 4.23 -19.15
CA GLY A 148 15.57 4.72 -20.49
C GLY A 148 16.40 6.02 -20.50
N GLN A 149 16.18 6.90 -19.54
CA GLN A 149 16.91 8.16 -19.36
C GLN A 149 18.28 7.98 -18.69
N CYS A 150 18.59 6.81 -18.14
CA CYS A 150 19.91 6.54 -17.58
C CYS A 150 20.98 6.61 -18.68
N ILE A 151 22.00 7.42 -18.44
CA ILE A 151 23.17 7.61 -19.31
C ILE A 151 24.39 6.76 -18.91
N GLY A 152 24.32 6.08 -17.76
CA GLY A 152 25.42 5.31 -17.22
C GLY A 152 24.99 4.29 -16.19
N ILE A 153 25.91 3.38 -15.85
CA ILE A 153 25.68 2.26 -14.93
C ILE A 153 25.29 2.76 -13.53
N GLU A 154 25.85 3.88 -13.08
CA GLU A 154 25.51 4.46 -11.76
C GLU A 154 24.06 4.97 -11.69
N GLY A 155 23.51 5.51 -12.79
CA GLY A 155 22.09 5.86 -12.86
C GLY A 155 21.19 4.63 -12.74
N LEU A 156 21.57 3.53 -13.40
CA LEU A 156 20.85 2.26 -13.28
C LEU A 156 20.91 1.66 -11.87
N ARG A 157 22.06 1.75 -11.19
CA ARG A 157 22.21 1.33 -9.78
C ARG A 157 21.34 2.17 -8.85
N HIS A 158 21.29 3.47 -9.07
CA HIS A 158 20.44 4.38 -8.29
C HIS A 158 18.95 4.02 -8.45
N VAL A 159 18.50 3.80 -9.69
CA VAL A 159 17.12 3.36 -9.97
C VAL A 159 16.83 1.99 -9.33
N TYR A 160 17.76 1.03 -9.40
CA TYR A 160 17.61 -0.28 -8.75
C TYR A 160 17.50 -0.19 -7.22
N ALA A 161 18.30 0.67 -6.60
CA ALA A 161 18.30 0.89 -5.14
C ALA A 161 17.06 1.67 -4.66
N LYS A 162 16.53 2.57 -5.49
CA LYS A 162 15.31 3.36 -5.22
C LYS A 162 14.06 2.49 -5.06
N TYR A 163 14.06 1.27 -5.63
CA TYR A 163 12.91 0.36 -5.72
C TYR A 163 13.20 -1.07 -5.19
N PRO A 164 13.46 -1.26 -3.87
CA PRO A 164 13.86 -2.55 -3.29
C PRO A 164 12.81 -3.65 -3.48
N ASP A 165 11.53 -3.33 -3.32
CA ASP A 165 10.42 -4.30 -3.40
C ASP A 165 10.12 -4.78 -4.83
N ARG A 166 10.83 -4.27 -5.83
CA ARG A 166 10.59 -4.54 -7.26
C ARG A 166 11.84 -5.00 -8.01
N GLN A 167 12.91 -5.31 -7.29
CA GLN A 167 14.18 -5.69 -7.90
C GLN A 167 14.05 -6.86 -8.88
N GLU A 168 13.24 -7.88 -8.59
CA GLU A 168 13.00 -9.00 -9.51
C GLU A 168 12.35 -8.56 -10.83
N ALA A 169 11.35 -7.69 -10.76
CA ALA A 169 10.66 -7.16 -11.93
C ALA A 169 11.53 -6.18 -12.76
N LEU A 170 12.48 -5.49 -12.11
CA LEU A 170 13.35 -4.49 -12.75
C LEU A 170 14.64 -5.08 -13.34
N LYS A 171 15.13 -6.21 -12.81
CA LYS A 171 16.32 -6.92 -13.30
C LYS A 171 16.38 -7.07 -14.83
N PRO A 172 15.35 -7.58 -15.55
CA PRO A 172 15.42 -7.75 -16.99
C PRO A 172 15.59 -6.40 -17.73
N LEU A 173 14.82 -5.38 -17.34
CA LEU A 173 14.84 -4.05 -17.96
C LEU A 173 16.18 -3.33 -17.77
N ILE A 174 16.75 -3.43 -16.57
CA ILE A 174 18.07 -2.84 -16.24
C ILE A 174 19.19 -3.56 -17.00
N THR A 175 19.11 -4.89 -17.11
CA THR A 175 20.11 -5.69 -17.84
C THR A 175 20.11 -5.35 -19.32
N GLU A 176 18.94 -5.22 -19.94
CA GLU A 176 18.79 -4.81 -21.33
C GLU A 176 19.37 -3.41 -21.57
N ARG A 177 19.01 -2.44 -20.72
CA ARG A 177 19.52 -1.06 -20.85
C ARG A 177 21.04 -0.98 -20.62
N LYS A 178 21.57 -1.73 -19.66
CA LYS A 178 23.01 -1.83 -19.40
C LYS A 178 23.76 -2.28 -20.65
N LYS A 179 23.28 -3.32 -21.32
CA LYS A 179 23.85 -3.82 -22.58
C LYS A 179 23.86 -2.76 -23.68
N THR A 180 22.79 -1.96 -23.80
CA THR A 180 22.74 -0.84 -24.75
C THR A 180 23.83 0.20 -24.45
N LEU A 181 23.99 0.59 -23.18
CA LEU A 181 24.98 1.60 -22.78
C LEU A 181 26.43 1.12 -23.01
N GLU A 182 26.72 -0.15 -22.73
CA GLU A 182 28.03 -0.76 -22.99
C GLU A 182 28.33 -0.84 -24.49
N THR A 183 27.31 -1.16 -25.32
CA THR A 183 27.46 -1.19 -26.78
C THR A 183 27.74 0.20 -27.35
N VAL A 184 27.03 1.23 -26.89
CA VAL A 184 27.26 2.62 -27.30
C VAL A 184 28.65 3.10 -26.86
N SER A 185 29.07 2.77 -25.64
CA SER A 185 30.42 3.10 -25.15
C SER A 185 31.54 2.40 -25.93
N SER A 186 31.26 1.25 -26.55
CA SER A 186 32.23 0.49 -27.35
C SER A 186 32.35 0.99 -28.79
N GLN A 187 31.33 1.71 -29.30
CA GLN A 187 31.29 2.26 -30.67
C GLN A 187 31.86 3.69 -30.76
N VAL A 188 31.96 4.40 -29.63
CA VAL A 188 32.64 5.70 -29.56
C VAL A 188 34.13 5.45 -29.33
N LEU A 189 34.94 5.64 -30.37
CA LEU A 189 36.41 5.50 -30.36
C LEU A 189 37.08 6.18 -29.14
N PRO A 190 38.17 5.61 -28.59
CA PRO A 190 38.91 6.24 -27.49
C PRO A 190 39.46 7.61 -27.89
N LYS A 191 39.21 8.61 -27.04
CA LYS A 191 39.53 10.04 -27.19
C LYS A 191 41.03 10.41 -27.24
N ASN A 192 41.93 9.50 -27.64
CA ASN A 192 43.38 9.69 -27.60
C ASN A 192 44.09 9.80 -28.96
N GLN A 193 43.39 10.10 -30.06
CA GLN A 193 44.04 10.31 -31.38
C GLN A 193 43.64 11.60 -32.11
N ILE A 194 43.17 12.63 -31.39
CA ILE A 194 42.96 13.96 -31.98
C ILE A 194 43.79 14.94 -31.16
N ILE A 195 45.08 15.05 -31.46
CA ILE A 195 45.96 16.24 -31.36
C ILE A 195 47.37 15.74 -31.70
N GLN A 196 47.77 15.89 -32.97
CA GLN A 196 49.09 16.36 -33.42
C GLN A 196 49.24 16.06 -34.91
N GLN A 197 48.79 16.97 -35.76
CA GLN A 197 49.44 17.26 -37.04
C GLN A 197 48.89 18.58 -37.61
N SER A 198 49.45 19.67 -37.12
CA SER A 198 49.46 20.96 -37.83
C SER A 198 50.62 21.80 -37.31
N LYS A 199 51.87 21.34 -37.52
CA LYS A 199 53.00 22.26 -37.61
C LYS A 199 53.05 22.75 -39.05
N ILE A 200 52.50 23.94 -39.25
CA ILE A 200 52.62 24.69 -40.49
C ILE A 200 54.08 25.12 -40.63
N ASN A 201 54.69 24.74 -41.74
CA ASN A 201 56.01 25.21 -42.18
C ASN A 201 55.94 26.70 -42.49
N HIS A 202 56.73 27.53 -41.81
CA HIS A 202 57.10 28.84 -42.33
C HIS A 202 58.54 28.79 -42.85
N ASN A 203 58.66 28.77 -44.18
CA ASN A 203 59.89 29.11 -44.89
C ASN A 203 60.11 30.62 -44.79
N GLY A 204 61.24 31.02 -44.20
CA GLY A 204 61.84 32.34 -44.36
C GLY A 204 63.24 32.16 -44.96
N ILE A 205 63.42 32.65 -46.19
CA ILE A 205 64.65 32.61 -46.99
C ILE A 205 65.54 33.81 -46.61
N SER A 206 66.83 33.55 -46.36
CA SER A 206 68.07 34.27 -46.80
C SER A 206 68.17 35.82 -46.61
N ASN A 207 69.30 36.49 -46.39
CA ASN A 207 70.72 36.22 -46.64
C ASN A 207 71.53 37.36 -45.97
N SER A 208 72.79 37.08 -45.61
CA SER A 208 73.90 38.03 -45.34
C SER A 208 73.85 38.94 -44.10
#